data_AF-A0A0Q5K9D4-F1
#
_entry.id   AF-A0A0Q5K9D4-F1
#
_cell.length_a   1.000
_cell.length_b   1.000
_cell.length_c   1.000
_cell.angle_alpha   90.00
_cell.angle_beta   90.00
_cell.angle_gamma   90.00
#
_symmetry.space_group_name_H-M   'P 1'
#
loop_
_entity.id
_entity.type
_entity.pdbx_description
1 polymer ?
#
loop_
_entity_poly.entity_id
_entity_poly.type
_entity_poly.pdbx_seq_one_letter_code
_entity_poly.pdbx_strand_id
1 'polypeptide(L)'
;MTTPTLSPVLAAALRVRLVAEVGARRRRRRRAVWTAGAVVALIVGGTSAAVASGVLPLPGAPHDTALGAARSVEGQGPGALDLGPVPAGATDIALTLRCLDAGTFGLPGSGSLVCDGPTDSAASWTVAVNAVDPSRLAVVADPGARWRLTAGYASREIAPLATNADGETYGSVAGGETPDLIAVLATNGQDGYVRRTDLEEADGTAAAESFRSPADALAWQEQHAGRVSAIPVYEADGRTVVGTFVVGSAPGP
;
A
#
# COMPACT_ATOMS: atom_id res chain seq x y z
N MET A 1 22.96 -19.70 -32.56
CA MET A 1 22.28 -18.73 -31.66
C MET A 1 23.28 -17.65 -31.31
N THR A 2 23.21 -16.49 -31.97
CA THR A 2 24.10 -15.35 -31.78
C THR A 2 23.42 -14.34 -30.87
N THR A 3 24.00 -14.10 -29.69
CA THR A 3 23.56 -13.05 -28.77
C THR A 3 23.82 -11.68 -29.42
N PRO A 4 22.84 -10.78 -29.56
CA PRO A 4 23.11 -9.45 -30.09
C PRO A 4 23.97 -8.66 -29.09
N THR A 5 25.23 -8.41 -29.45
CA THR A 5 26.12 -7.50 -28.74
C THR A 5 25.77 -6.06 -29.10
N LEU A 6 25.41 -5.27 -28.08
CA LEU A 6 25.19 -3.83 -28.20
C LEU A 6 26.45 -3.16 -28.76
N SER A 7 26.29 -2.22 -29.70
CA SER A 7 27.41 -1.51 -30.29
C SER A 7 28.19 -0.73 -29.21
N PRO A 8 29.53 -0.64 -29.32
CA PRO A 8 30.36 0.03 -28.32
C PRO A 8 30.00 1.51 -28.16
N VAL A 9 29.48 2.14 -29.22
CA VAL A 9 28.99 3.53 -29.23
C VAL A 9 27.72 3.67 -28.37
N LEU A 10 26.79 2.73 -28.48
CA LEU A 10 25.56 2.73 -27.68
C LEU A 10 25.85 2.42 -26.20
N ALA A 11 26.77 1.50 -25.92
CA ALA A 11 27.21 1.19 -24.55
C ALA A 11 27.89 2.40 -23.87
N ALA A 12 28.69 3.16 -24.62
CA ALA A 12 29.31 4.39 -24.11
C ALA A 12 28.27 5.49 -23.83
N ALA A 13 27.31 5.69 -24.74
CA ALA A 13 26.23 6.67 -24.56
C ALA A 13 25.34 6.33 -23.35
N LEU A 14 25.00 5.06 -23.16
CA LEU A 14 24.24 4.58 -22.00
C LEU A 14 25.01 4.78 -20.69
N ARG A 15 26.33 4.50 -20.66
CA ARG A 15 27.16 4.74 -19.47
C ARG A 15 27.22 6.21 -19.10
N VAL A 16 27.35 7.12 -20.06
CA VAL A 16 27.38 8.57 -19.80
C VAL A 16 26.04 9.05 -19.23
N ARG A 17 24.91 8.57 -19.76
CA ARG A 17 23.58 8.88 -19.20
C ARG A 17 23.38 8.30 -17.80
N LEU A 18 23.76 7.03 -17.57
CA LEU A 18 23.63 6.39 -16.26
C LEU A 18 24.50 7.05 -15.17
N VAL A 19 25.73 7.46 -15.50
CA VAL A 19 26.60 8.18 -14.55
C VAL A 19 26.04 9.58 -14.24
N ALA A 20 25.48 10.27 -15.23
CA ALA A 20 24.80 11.56 -15.02
C ALA A 20 23.54 11.39 -14.14
N GLU A 21 22.75 10.34 -14.36
CA GLU A 21 21.55 10.00 -13.58
C GLU A 21 21.89 9.68 -12.12
N VAL A 22 22.93 8.87 -11.87
CA VAL A 22 23.39 8.52 -10.52
C VAL A 22 23.99 9.73 -9.80
N GLY A 23 24.71 10.60 -10.52
CA GLY A 23 25.24 11.86 -9.99
C GLY A 23 24.12 12.83 -9.57
N ALA A 24 23.05 12.93 -10.36
CA ALA A 24 21.88 13.75 -10.06
C ALA A 24 21.10 13.21 -8.84
N ARG A 25 20.91 11.89 -8.74
CA ARG A 25 20.26 11.24 -7.58
C ARG A 25 21.03 11.46 -6.27
N ARG A 26 22.37 11.37 -6.30
CA ARG A 26 23.20 11.66 -5.11
C ARG A 26 23.14 13.13 -4.66
N ARG A 27 22.99 14.08 -5.58
CA ARG A 27 22.83 15.51 -5.25
C ARG A 27 21.44 15.84 -4.68
N ARG A 28 20.37 15.21 -5.18
CA ARG A 28 19.01 15.34 -4.61
C ARG A 28 18.94 14.85 -3.17
N ARG A 29 19.60 13.73 -2.84
CA ARG A 29 19.60 13.15 -1.48
C ARG A 29 20.27 14.04 -0.42
N ARG A 30 21.19 14.94 -0.80
CA ARG A 30 21.84 15.88 0.12
C ARG A 30 21.03 17.16 0.41
N ARG A 31 19.96 17.43 -0.34
CA ARG A 31 19.08 18.60 -0.14
C ARG A 31 17.68 18.25 0.37
N ALA A 32 17.32 16.96 0.42
CA ALA A 32 16.03 16.49 0.90
C ALA A 32 16.00 16.22 2.43
N VAL A 33 16.63 17.10 3.21
CA VAL A 33 16.37 17.23 4.66
C VAL A 33 15.61 18.53 4.84
N TRP A 34 14.38 18.60 4.35
CA TRP A 34 13.34 19.51 4.83
C TRP A 34 11.97 18.88 4.49
N THR A 35 11.16 18.78 5.54
CA THR A 35 9.81 18.24 5.67
C THR A 35 8.86 18.47 4.49
N ALA A 36 8.21 17.41 4.02
CA ALA A 36 6.84 17.46 3.47
C ALA A 36 6.22 16.07 3.62
N GLY A 37 5.40 15.92 4.65
CA GLY A 37 4.57 14.74 4.85
C GLY A 37 3.40 14.73 3.87
N ALA A 38 3.23 13.61 3.19
CA ALA A 38 1.95 13.20 2.64
C ALA A 38 1.76 11.75 3.11
N VAL A 39 1.10 11.58 4.24
CA VAL A 39 0.57 10.27 4.62
C VAL A 39 -0.68 10.09 3.76
N VAL A 40 -0.52 9.37 2.65
CA VAL A 40 -1.67 8.69 2.05
C VAL A 40 -2.03 7.60 3.04
N ALA A 41 -2.93 7.91 3.98
CA ALA A 41 -3.58 6.91 4.81
C ALA A 41 -4.59 6.20 3.92
N LEU A 42 -4.08 5.38 2.99
CA LEU A 42 -4.83 4.21 2.58
C LEU A 42 -5.03 3.45 3.89
N ILE A 43 -6.29 3.24 4.26
CA ILE A 43 -6.66 2.28 5.29
C ILE A 43 -6.25 0.92 4.74
N VAL A 44 -4.97 0.61 4.82
CA VAL A 44 -4.48 -0.75 4.78
C VAL A 44 -4.94 -1.30 6.11
N GLY A 45 -6.15 -1.88 6.10
CA GLY A 45 -6.71 -2.66 7.20
C GLY A 45 -5.80 -3.86 7.46
N GLY A 46 -4.68 -3.58 8.12
CA GLY A 46 -3.73 -4.54 8.64
C GLY A 46 -3.67 -4.40 10.16
N THR A 47 -4.84 -4.37 10.82
CA THR A 47 -4.89 -4.60 12.25
C THR A 47 -5.22 -6.05 12.46
N SER A 48 -4.17 -6.86 12.61
CA SER A 48 -4.25 -8.18 13.22
C SER A 48 -4.56 -8.02 14.72
N ALA A 49 -5.78 -7.56 15.02
CA ALA A 49 -6.36 -7.58 16.34
C ALA A 49 -7.68 -8.33 16.24
N ALA A 50 -7.84 -9.38 17.04
CA ALA A 50 -9.10 -10.10 17.17
C ALA A 50 -10.24 -9.10 17.36
N VAL A 51 -11.19 -9.08 16.41
CA VAL A 51 -12.40 -8.27 16.49
C VAL A 51 -13.30 -8.82 17.58
N ALA A 52 -13.04 -8.38 18.81
CA ALA A 52 -14.01 -8.33 19.89
C ALA A 52 -14.43 -6.88 20.10
N SER A 53 -14.92 -6.25 19.03
CA SER A 53 -15.54 -4.93 19.07
C SER A 53 -16.87 -5.08 18.36
N GLY A 54 -17.98 -4.83 19.04
CA GLY A 54 -19.34 -4.82 18.47
C GLY A 54 -19.59 -3.67 17.48
N VAL A 55 -18.56 -3.30 16.72
CA VAL A 55 -18.63 -2.39 15.58
C VAL A 55 -18.81 -3.27 14.36
N LEU A 56 -19.88 -3.04 13.60
CA LEU A 56 -20.12 -3.79 12.38
C LEU A 56 -18.91 -3.63 11.43
N PRO A 57 -18.53 -4.72 10.74
CA PRO A 57 -17.48 -4.66 9.73
C PRO A 57 -17.79 -3.59 8.67
N LEU A 58 -16.78 -2.82 8.27
CA LEU A 58 -16.90 -1.88 7.14
C LEU A 58 -17.29 -2.69 5.88
N PRO A 59 -18.41 -2.39 5.21
CA PRO A 59 -18.80 -3.10 3.99
C PRO A 59 -17.68 -3.05 2.94
N GLY A 60 -17.50 -4.12 2.16
CA GLY A 60 -16.43 -4.21 1.16
C GLY A 60 -15.00 -4.38 1.72
N ALA A 61 -14.80 -4.30 3.05
CA ALA A 61 -13.49 -4.45 3.64
C ALA A 61 -13.13 -5.95 3.84
N PRO A 62 -11.84 -6.30 3.78
CA PRO A 62 -11.38 -7.61 4.20
C PRO A 62 -11.49 -7.78 5.72
N HIS A 63 -11.86 -8.98 6.13
CA HIS A 63 -11.88 -9.45 7.51
C HIS A 63 -10.97 -10.66 7.65
N ASP A 64 -9.94 -10.50 8.48
CA ASP A 64 -8.96 -11.54 8.71
C ASP A 64 -9.26 -12.22 10.06
N THR A 65 -9.54 -13.51 10.03
CA THR A 65 -9.68 -14.34 11.23
C THR A 65 -8.42 -15.18 11.41
N ALA A 66 -7.76 -15.03 12.56
CA ALA A 66 -6.55 -15.79 12.87
C ALA A 66 -6.85 -17.29 13.02
N LEU A 67 -6.07 -18.12 12.34
CA LEU A 67 -6.17 -19.58 12.38
C LEU A 67 -5.02 -20.15 13.19
N GLY A 68 -5.23 -20.22 14.51
CA GLY A 68 -4.25 -20.76 15.45
C GLY A 68 -3.24 -19.73 15.97
N ALA A 69 -2.20 -20.22 16.63
CA ALA A 69 -1.18 -19.37 17.24
C ALA A 69 -0.14 -18.91 16.22
N ALA A 70 0.22 -17.62 16.28
CA ALA A 70 1.35 -17.09 15.53
C ALA A 70 2.67 -17.70 15.99
N ARG A 71 3.64 -17.82 15.07
CA ARG A 71 5.01 -18.23 15.34
C ARG A 71 5.96 -17.05 15.17
N SER A 72 7.07 -17.09 15.88
CA SER A 72 8.08 -16.03 15.85
C SER A 72 9.48 -16.61 15.78
N VAL A 73 10.38 -15.92 15.07
CA VAL A 73 11.81 -16.22 15.02
C VAL A 73 12.61 -14.93 15.02
N GLU A 74 13.78 -14.96 15.67
CA GLU A 74 14.81 -13.94 15.53
C GLU A 74 15.92 -14.46 14.62
N GLY A 75 16.37 -13.61 13.71
CA GLY A 75 17.42 -13.93 12.75
C GLY A 75 18.47 -12.84 12.67
N GLN A 76 19.61 -13.20 12.06
CA GLN A 76 20.69 -12.29 11.74
C GLN A 76 21.13 -12.53 10.29
N GLY A 77 21.20 -11.45 9.49
CA GLY A 77 21.39 -11.60 8.05
C GLY A 77 20.22 -12.38 7.41
N PRO A 78 20.45 -13.07 6.28
CA PRO A 78 19.42 -13.88 5.65
C PRO A 78 18.92 -15.00 6.57
N GLY A 79 17.61 -15.19 6.67
CA GLY A 79 17.01 -16.28 7.42
C GLY A 79 15.55 -16.52 7.02
N ALA A 80 14.87 -17.44 7.68
CA ALA A 80 13.49 -17.77 7.36
C ALA A 80 12.72 -18.27 8.58
N LEU A 81 11.40 -18.10 8.55
CA LEU A 81 10.46 -18.71 9.49
C LEU A 81 9.72 -19.87 8.83
N ASP A 82 9.67 -21.01 9.50
CA ASP A 82 8.77 -22.13 9.16
C ASP A 82 7.48 -22.01 9.96
N LEU A 83 6.39 -21.69 9.27
CA LEU A 83 5.08 -21.52 9.89
C LEU A 83 4.38 -22.86 10.18
N GLY A 84 4.90 -23.97 9.64
CA GLY A 84 4.34 -25.30 9.74
C GLY A 84 3.35 -25.63 8.61
N PRO A 85 2.52 -26.68 8.80
CA PRO A 85 1.52 -27.06 7.80
C PRO A 85 0.39 -26.02 7.74
N VAL A 86 -0.11 -25.78 6.52
CA VAL A 86 -1.25 -24.88 6.27
C VAL A 86 -2.53 -25.51 6.82
N PRO A 87 -3.23 -24.86 7.78
CA PRO A 87 -4.51 -25.36 8.29
C PRO A 87 -5.62 -25.20 7.24
N ALA A 88 -6.67 -26.02 7.35
CA ALA A 88 -7.84 -25.89 6.47
C ALA A 88 -8.48 -24.51 6.60
N GLY A 89 -8.87 -23.92 5.46
CA GLY A 89 -9.49 -22.59 5.40
C GLY A 89 -8.51 -21.41 5.43
N ALA A 90 -7.20 -21.64 5.58
CA ALA A 90 -6.22 -20.57 5.46
C ALA A 90 -6.16 -20.05 4.02
N THR A 91 -6.38 -18.76 3.87
CA THR A 91 -6.25 -18.04 2.58
C THR A 91 -5.03 -17.12 2.58
N ASP A 92 -4.64 -16.64 3.77
CA ASP A 92 -3.63 -15.60 3.94
C ASP A 92 -2.68 -15.93 5.09
N ILE A 93 -1.55 -15.24 5.10
CA ILE A 93 -0.58 -15.21 6.19
C ILE A 93 -0.42 -13.74 6.62
N ALA A 94 -0.68 -13.46 7.89
CA ALA A 94 -0.38 -12.17 8.50
C ALA A 94 1.05 -12.19 9.03
N LEU A 95 1.88 -11.24 8.61
CA LEU A 95 3.28 -11.13 8.98
C LEU A 95 3.56 -9.80 9.69
N THR A 96 4.54 -9.82 10.58
CA THR A 96 5.03 -8.63 11.26
C THR A 96 6.54 -8.76 11.47
N LEU A 97 7.30 -7.81 10.92
CA LEU A 97 8.75 -7.74 11.07
C LEU A 97 9.15 -6.54 11.91
N ARG A 98 9.97 -6.79 12.93
CA ARG A 98 10.63 -5.75 13.73
C ARG A 98 12.12 -5.74 13.43
N CYS A 99 12.63 -4.56 13.08
CA CYS A 99 14.06 -4.31 12.97
C CYS A 99 14.69 -4.27 14.37
N LEU A 100 15.72 -5.07 14.58
CA LEU A 100 16.51 -5.03 15.82
C LEU A 100 17.84 -4.28 15.63
N ASP A 101 18.29 -4.14 14.38
CA ASP A 101 19.42 -3.30 13.99
C ASP A 101 19.08 -2.48 12.73
N ALA A 102 19.96 -1.53 12.39
CA ALA A 102 19.91 -0.84 11.11
C ALA A 102 20.21 -1.79 9.94
N GLY A 103 19.57 -1.57 8.80
CA GLY A 103 19.81 -2.36 7.60
C GLY A 103 18.64 -2.32 6.61
N THR A 104 18.82 -3.04 5.51
CA THR A 104 17.78 -3.31 4.52
C THR A 104 17.27 -4.74 4.66
N PHE A 105 15.95 -4.91 4.64
CA PHE A 105 15.27 -6.18 4.86
C PHE A 105 14.25 -6.42 3.72
N GLY A 106 14.47 -7.45 2.91
CA GLY A 106 13.48 -7.98 1.96
C GLY A 106 12.44 -8.81 2.70
N LEU A 107 11.16 -8.51 2.46
CA LEU A 107 10.02 -9.05 3.17
C LEU A 107 9.36 -10.19 2.37
N PRO A 108 9.00 -11.33 2.99
CA PRO A 108 8.31 -12.42 2.31
C PRO A 108 7.02 -11.97 1.60
N GLY A 109 6.94 -12.23 0.30
CA GLY A 109 5.75 -11.90 -0.52
C GLY A 109 5.42 -10.42 -0.60
N SER A 110 6.38 -9.55 -0.25
CA SER A 110 6.20 -8.10 -0.17
C SER A 110 7.47 -7.40 -0.69
N GLY A 111 7.59 -6.09 -0.41
CA GLY A 111 8.71 -5.27 -0.80
C GLY A 111 9.90 -5.35 0.16
N SER A 112 10.57 -4.23 0.33
CA SER A 112 11.73 -4.09 1.24
C SER A 112 11.49 -3.00 2.27
N LEU A 113 12.01 -3.21 3.47
CA LEU A 113 12.05 -2.25 4.56
C LEU A 113 13.49 -1.77 4.77
N VAL A 114 13.68 -0.47 4.99
CA VAL A 114 14.96 0.10 5.42
C VAL A 114 14.79 0.66 6.82
N CYS A 115 15.67 0.27 7.73
CA CYS A 115 15.69 0.72 9.11
C CYS A 115 17.02 1.41 9.39
N ASP A 116 16.97 2.59 10.01
CA ASP A 116 18.16 3.34 10.45
C ASP A 116 18.67 2.88 11.83
N GLY A 117 17.94 1.98 12.50
CA GLY A 117 18.26 1.43 13.81
C GLY A 117 17.15 0.51 14.32
N PRO A 118 17.24 0.01 15.58
CA PRO A 118 16.13 -0.67 16.22
C PRO A 118 14.90 0.24 16.28
N THR A 119 13.74 -0.30 15.92
CA THR A 119 12.48 0.46 15.92
C THR A 119 11.51 -0.11 16.93
N ASP A 120 10.73 0.77 17.57
CA ASP A 120 9.58 0.35 18.37
C ASP A 120 8.36 -0.01 17.51
N SER A 121 8.30 0.53 16.30
CA SER A 121 7.31 0.15 15.30
C SER A 121 7.74 -1.12 14.57
N ALA A 122 6.78 -1.96 14.20
CA ALA A 122 6.99 -3.10 13.33
C ALA A 122 6.30 -2.85 11.98
N ALA A 123 6.85 -3.40 10.90
CA ALA A 123 6.17 -3.44 9.62
C ALA A 123 5.25 -4.66 9.60
N SER A 124 3.95 -4.43 9.38
CA SER A 124 2.95 -5.50 9.28
C SER A 124 2.33 -5.52 7.90
N TRP A 125 2.11 -6.72 7.36
CA TRP A 125 1.48 -6.93 6.08
C TRP A 125 0.83 -8.32 6.00
N THR A 126 -0.05 -8.49 5.01
CA THR A 126 -0.72 -9.77 4.74
C THR A 126 -0.37 -10.22 3.33
N VAL A 127 -0.15 -11.52 3.14
CA VAL A 127 0.08 -12.13 1.82
C VAL A 127 -0.81 -13.35 1.64
N ALA A 128 -1.25 -13.61 0.41
CA ALA A 128 -1.97 -14.83 0.11
C ALA A 128 -1.08 -16.05 0.37
N VAL A 129 -1.64 -17.10 0.97
CA VAL A 129 -0.89 -18.31 1.37
C VAL A 129 -0.23 -19.02 0.18
N ASN A 130 -0.80 -18.88 -1.02
CA ASN A 130 -0.29 -19.46 -2.26
C ASN A 130 0.77 -18.59 -2.97
N ALA A 131 1.01 -17.37 -2.51
CA ALA A 131 2.00 -16.45 -3.09
C ALA A 131 3.40 -16.64 -2.49
N VAL A 132 3.51 -17.39 -1.38
CA VAL A 132 4.77 -17.64 -0.66
C VAL A 132 4.85 -19.11 -0.26
N ASP A 133 6.05 -19.58 0.08
CA ASP A 133 6.24 -20.90 0.70
C ASP A 133 6.10 -20.76 2.24
N PRO A 134 5.03 -21.29 2.87
CA PRO A 134 4.82 -21.13 4.31
C PRO A 134 5.84 -21.88 5.16
N SER A 135 6.50 -22.90 4.60
CA SER A 135 7.59 -23.62 5.28
C SER A 135 8.90 -22.83 5.29
N ARG A 136 8.98 -21.77 4.48
CA ARG A 136 10.19 -20.95 4.33
C ARG A 136 9.87 -19.50 4.00
N LEU A 137 9.30 -18.79 4.98
CA LEU A 137 9.09 -17.34 4.90
C LEU A 137 10.43 -16.61 5.03
N ALA A 138 11.09 -16.37 3.90
CA ALA A 138 12.46 -15.87 3.84
C ALA A 138 12.55 -14.34 4.04
N VAL A 139 13.38 -13.92 4.99
CA VAL A 139 13.82 -12.54 5.17
C VAL A 139 15.22 -12.40 4.59
N VAL A 140 15.38 -11.52 3.61
CA VAL A 140 16.70 -11.19 3.04
C VAL A 140 17.22 -9.95 3.75
N ALA A 141 18.16 -10.09 4.67
CA ALA A 141 18.72 -8.95 5.39
C ALA A 141 20.19 -8.71 5.05
N ASP A 142 20.65 -7.48 5.25
CA ASP A 142 22.07 -7.15 5.20
C ASP A 142 22.87 -8.05 6.16
N PRO A 143 24.11 -8.46 5.79
CA PRO A 143 24.93 -9.32 6.64
C PRO A 143 25.08 -8.74 8.05
N GLY A 144 24.69 -9.51 9.06
CA GLY A 144 24.80 -9.11 10.46
C GLY A 144 23.64 -8.30 11.01
N ALA A 145 22.70 -7.82 10.17
CA ALA A 145 21.52 -7.10 10.64
C ALA A 145 20.52 -8.04 11.31
N ARG A 146 20.10 -7.74 12.55
CA ARG A 146 19.14 -8.55 13.30
C ARG A 146 17.70 -8.10 13.10
N TRP A 147 16.81 -9.07 13.14
CA TRP A 147 15.38 -8.87 12.95
C TRP A 147 14.57 -9.93 13.71
N ARG A 148 13.30 -9.61 13.99
CA ARG A 148 12.31 -10.56 14.48
C ARG A 148 11.15 -10.62 13.50
N LEU A 149 10.81 -11.81 13.00
CA LEU A 149 9.63 -12.05 12.18
C LEU A 149 8.61 -12.83 12.99
N THR A 150 7.37 -12.35 13.00
CA THR A 150 6.22 -13.07 13.54
C THR A 150 5.23 -13.29 12.42
N ALA A 151 4.68 -14.49 12.28
CA ALA A 151 3.68 -14.80 11.26
C ALA A 151 2.60 -15.74 11.81
N GLY A 152 1.40 -15.66 11.25
CA GLY A 152 0.27 -16.56 11.56
C GLY A 152 -0.64 -16.75 10.35
N TYR A 153 -1.28 -17.90 10.25
CA TYR A 153 -2.30 -18.14 9.22
C TYR A 153 -3.57 -17.36 9.54
N ALA A 154 -4.25 -16.91 8.50
CA ALA A 154 -5.57 -16.29 8.61
C ALA A 154 -6.49 -16.79 7.48
N SER A 155 -7.79 -16.80 7.77
CA SER A 155 -8.82 -16.81 6.74
C SER A 155 -9.24 -15.36 6.50
N ARG A 156 -9.20 -14.94 5.25
CA ARG A 156 -9.66 -13.62 4.80
C ARG A 156 -10.98 -13.80 4.08
N GLU A 157 -11.97 -13.04 4.52
CA GLU A 157 -13.26 -12.91 3.87
C GLU A 157 -13.50 -11.45 3.54
N ILE A 158 -14.11 -11.17 2.39
CA ILE A 158 -14.47 -9.80 2.01
C ILE A 158 -15.92 -9.61 2.44
N ALA A 159 -16.18 -8.62 3.30
CA ALA A 159 -17.55 -8.26 3.62
C ALA A 159 -18.27 -7.81 2.34
N PRO A 160 -19.51 -8.25 2.10
CA PRO A 160 -20.30 -7.73 1.00
C PRO A 160 -20.40 -6.20 1.06
N LEU A 161 -20.47 -5.55 -0.10
CA LEU A 161 -20.90 -4.16 -0.16
C LEU A 161 -22.32 -4.04 0.39
N ALA A 162 -22.62 -2.92 1.02
CA ALA A 162 -23.96 -2.62 1.50
C ALA A 162 -24.68 -1.70 0.50
N THR A 163 -26.01 -1.59 0.63
CA THR A 163 -26.84 -0.75 -0.24
C THR A 163 -27.69 0.19 0.59
N ASN A 164 -27.75 1.47 0.22
CA ASN A 164 -28.56 2.46 0.91
C ASN A 164 -30.01 2.49 0.37
N ALA A 165 -30.84 3.38 0.92
CA ALA A 165 -32.25 3.51 0.53
C ALA A 165 -32.47 3.96 -0.93
N ASP A 166 -31.45 4.54 -1.56
CA ASP A 166 -31.49 5.01 -2.95
C ASP A 166 -30.98 3.95 -3.94
N GLY A 167 -30.57 2.79 -3.44
CA GLY A 167 -30.01 1.71 -4.25
C GLY A 167 -28.52 1.87 -4.54
N GLU A 168 -27.84 2.85 -3.94
CA GLU A 168 -26.40 3.05 -4.11
C GLU A 168 -25.62 2.05 -3.25
N THR A 169 -24.61 1.44 -3.86
CA THR A 169 -23.66 0.58 -3.14
C THR A 169 -22.64 1.41 -2.37
N TYR A 170 -22.31 1.01 -1.15
CA TYR A 170 -21.32 1.70 -0.32
C TYR A 170 -20.37 0.73 0.39
N GLY A 171 -19.11 1.13 0.55
CA GLY A 171 -18.09 0.32 1.20
C GLY A 171 -16.64 0.68 0.84
N SER A 172 -15.73 -0.20 1.21
CA SER A 172 -14.31 -0.13 0.87
C SER A 172 -14.04 -0.74 -0.51
N VAL A 173 -13.15 -0.11 -1.27
CA VAL A 173 -12.60 -0.67 -2.52
C VAL A 173 -11.58 -1.79 -2.28
N ALA A 174 -11.19 -2.04 -1.02
CA ALA A 174 -10.19 -3.06 -0.68
C ALA A 174 -10.63 -4.48 -1.03
N GLY A 175 -11.95 -4.73 -1.13
CA GLY A 175 -12.53 -5.98 -1.61
C GLY A 175 -12.44 -6.19 -3.13
N GLY A 176 -11.93 -5.23 -3.88
CA GLY A 176 -11.78 -5.31 -5.34
C GLY A 176 -13.01 -4.89 -6.14
N GLU A 177 -14.19 -4.84 -5.52
CA GLU A 177 -15.37 -4.19 -6.10
C GLU A 177 -15.36 -2.69 -5.79
N THR A 178 -15.75 -1.87 -6.76
CA THR A 178 -15.80 -0.41 -6.60
C THR A 178 -17.25 0.04 -6.35
N PRO A 179 -17.62 0.45 -5.12
CA PRO A 179 -18.97 0.93 -4.81
C PRO A 179 -19.27 2.30 -5.42
N ASP A 180 -20.54 2.71 -5.41
CA ASP A 180 -20.97 4.07 -5.78
C ASP A 180 -20.53 5.11 -4.74
N LEU A 181 -20.49 4.71 -3.46
CA LEU A 181 -20.01 5.49 -2.33
C LEU A 181 -18.78 4.81 -1.70
N ILE A 182 -17.61 5.43 -1.85
CA ILE A 182 -16.31 4.89 -1.47
C ILE A 182 -15.91 5.40 -0.09
N ALA A 183 -15.59 4.48 0.82
CA ALA A 183 -15.17 4.80 2.18
C ALA A 183 -13.87 5.62 2.21
N VAL A 184 -13.87 6.73 2.94
CA VAL A 184 -12.70 7.62 3.15
C VAL A 184 -12.66 8.15 4.58
N LEU A 185 -11.49 8.65 4.97
CA LEU A 185 -11.32 9.49 6.14
C LEU A 185 -11.31 10.96 5.72
N ALA A 186 -12.27 11.75 6.20
CA ALA A 186 -12.37 13.16 5.92
C ALA A 186 -11.22 13.97 6.58
N THR A 187 -11.00 15.19 6.12
CA THR A 187 -9.98 16.12 6.65
C THR A 187 -10.19 16.50 8.12
N ASN A 188 -11.42 16.34 8.63
CA ASN A 188 -11.77 16.53 10.04
C ASN A 188 -11.61 15.25 10.89
N GLY A 189 -11.12 14.15 10.31
CA GLY A 189 -10.92 12.86 10.97
C GLY A 189 -12.19 12.03 11.14
N GLN A 190 -13.30 12.40 10.52
CA GLN A 190 -14.53 11.59 10.50
C GLN A 190 -14.50 10.60 9.33
N ASP A 191 -14.91 9.36 9.60
CA ASP A 191 -15.17 8.37 8.57
C ASP A 191 -16.46 8.73 7.81
N GLY A 192 -16.47 8.45 6.51
CA GLY A 192 -17.65 8.58 5.68
C GLY A 192 -17.37 8.10 4.26
N TYR A 193 -18.16 8.57 3.30
CA TYR A 193 -18.10 8.09 1.92
C TYR A 193 -18.06 9.24 0.92
N VAL A 194 -17.23 9.14 -0.11
CA VAL A 194 -17.26 10.03 -1.28
C VAL A 194 -17.97 9.34 -2.43
N ARG A 195 -18.64 10.11 -3.28
CA ARG A 195 -19.20 9.56 -4.52
C ARG A 195 -18.07 9.19 -5.46
N ARG A 196 -18.13 7.98 -6.02
CA ARG A 196 -17.14 7.46 -6.97
C ARG A 196 -16.92 8.42 -8.13
N THR A 197 -17.99 8.95 -8.71
CA THR A 197 -17.92 9.89 -9.84
C THR A 197 -17.16 11.16 -9.49
N ASP A 198 -17.39 11.71 -8.30
CA ASP A 198 -16.73 12.94 -7.84
C ASP A 198 -15.23 12.69 -7.60
N LEU A 199 -14.90 11.49 -7.09
CA LEU A 199 -13.52 11.05 -6.89
C LEU A 199 -12.79 10.86 -8.22
N GLU A 200 -13.39 10.14 -9.17
CA GLU A 200 -12.82 9.86 -10.49
C GLU A 200 -12.61 11.13 -11.33
N GLU A 201 -13.49 12.12 -11.19
CA GLU A 201 -13.30 13.43 -11.80
C GLU A 201 -12.13 14.19 -11.14
N ALA A 202 -12.06 14.15 -9.81
CA ALA A 202 -11.06 14.89 -9.04
C ALA A 202 -9.64 14.32 -9.18
N ASP A 203 -9.48 13.00 -9.27
CA ASP A 203 -8.18 12.33 -9.37
C ASP A 203 -7.70 12.12 -10.82
N GLY A 204 -8.56 12.44 -11.79
CA GLY A 204 -8.26 12.34 -13.22
C GLY A 204 -8.52 10.97 -13.82
N THR A 205 -9.07 10.01 -13.07
CA THR A 205 -9.47 8.69 -13.58
C THR A 205 -10.47 8.82 -14.73
N ALA A 206 -11.46 9.71 -14.60
CA ALA A 206 -12.42 9.97 -15.68
C ALA A 206 -11.74 10.57 -16.92
N ALA A 207 -10.77 11.48 -16.74
CA ALA A 207 -10.04 12.07 -17.84
C ALA A 207 -9.14 11.04 -18.55
N ALA A 208 -8.59 10.08 -17.79
CA ALA A 208 -7.67 9.07 -18.30
C ALA A 208 -8.28 8.17 -19.37
N GLU A 209 -9.61 7.97 -19.37
CA GLU A 209 -10.33 7.24 -20.41
C GLU A 209 -10.15 7.84 -21.81
N SER A 210 -9.92 9.16 -21.88
CA SER A 210 -9.76 9.90 -23.14
C SER A 210 -8.31 9.94 -23.65
N PHE A 211 -7.33 9.56 -22.82
CA PHE A 211 -5.92 9.65 -23.17
C PHE A 211 -5.55 8.60 -24.22
N ARG A 212 -4.88 9.04 -25.28
CA ARG A 212 -4.42 8.17 -26.37
C ARG A 212 -2.92 7.91 -26.30
N SER A 213 -2.23 8.63 -25.43
CA SER A 213 -0.78 8.56 -25.29
C SER A 213 -0.33 9.00 -23.89
N PRO A 214 0.90 8.62 -23.48
CA PRO A 214 1.52 9.18 -22.27
C PRO A 214 1.66 10.71 -22.29
N ALA A 215 1.72 11.33 -23.48
CA ALA A 215 1.80 12.78 -23.60
C ALA A 215 0.49 13.47 -23.19
N ASP A 216 -0.67 12.84 -23.41
CA ASP A 216 -1.97 13.36 -22.99
C ASP A 216 -2.06 13.39 -21.46
N ALA A 217 -1.55 12.34 -20.80
CA ALA A 217 -1.49 12.27 -19.34
C ALA A 217 -0.57 13.36 -18.75
N LEU A 218 0.60 13.60 -19.37
CA LEU A 218 1.49 14.69 -18.96
C LEU A 218 0.84 16.06 -19.13
N ALA A 219 0.19 16.30 -20.28
CA ALA A 219 -0.51 17.55 -20.54
C ALA A 219 -1.65 17.78 -19.54
N TRP A 220 -2.40 16.73 -19.19
CA TRP A 220 -3.43 16.82 -18.16
C TRP A 220 -2.83 17.15 -16.79
N GLN A 221 -1.75 16.46 -16.39
CA GLN A 221 -1.06 16.72 -15.12
C GLN A 221 -0.52 18.14 -15.04
N GLU A 222 0.06 18.67 -16.12
CA GLU A 222 0.55 20.05 -16.19
C GLU A 222 -0.58 21.07 -16.06
N GLN A 223 -1.72 20.83 -16.72
CA GLN A 223 -2.90 21.71 -16.65
C GLN A 223 -3.56 21.71 -15.26
N HIS A 224 -3.44 20.62 -14.53
CA HIS A 224 -4.04 20.42 -13.21
C HIS A 224 -3.02 20.54 -12.07
N ALA A 225 -1.78 20.91 -12.39
CA ALA A 225 -0.72 21.11 -11.41
C ALA A 225 -1.13 22.19 -10.39
N GLY A 226 -1.00 21.88 -9.11
CA GLY A 226 -1.35 22.80 -8.02
C GLY A 226 -2.84 22.95 -7.75
N ARG A 227 -3.71 22.23 -8.47
CA ARG A 227 -5.14 22.19 -8.15
C ARG A 227 -5.39 21.23 -6.99
N VAL A 228 -6.25 21.67 -6.08
CA VAL A 228 -6.76 20.86 -4.97
C VAL A 228 -8.27 20.84 -5.10
N SER A 229 -8.84 19.65 -5.26
CA SER A 229 -10.27 19.41 -5.35
C SER A 229 -10.79 18.98 -3.98
N ALA A 230 -11.79 19.71 -3.48
CA ALA A 230 -12.49 19.38 -2.25
C ALA A 230 -13.78 18.61 -2.58
N ILE A 231 -13.88 17.37 -2.12
CA ILE A 231 -14.99 16.46 -2.38
C ILE A 231 -15.80 16.31 -1.08
N PRO A 232 -17.13 16.48 -1.12
CA PRO A 232 -17.98 16.26 0.06
C PRO A 232 -17.90 14.81 0.52
N VAL A 233 -17.80 14.61 1.83
CA VAL A 233 -17.87 13.30 2.47
C VAL A 233 -19.25 13.16 3.09
N TYR A 234 -19.93 12.07 2.77
CA TYR A 234 -21.30 11.76 3.16
C TYR A 234 -21.37 10.64 4.21
N GLU A 235 -22.48 10.54 4.93
CA GLU A 235 -22.88 9.30 5.61
C GLU A 235 -23.25 8.19 4.61
N ALA A 236 -23.53 6.99 5.10
CA ALA A 236 -23.95 5.85 4.27
C ALA A 236 -25.28 6.10 3.50
N ASP A 237 -26.05 7.11 3.89
CA ASP A 237 -27.28 7.53 3.20
C ASP A 237 -27.03 8.24 1.86
N GLY A 238 -25.77 8.59 1.55
CA GLY A 238 -25.39 9.32 0.33
C GLY A 238 -25.84 10.79 0.28
N ARG A 239 -26.43 11.32 1.35
CA ARG A 239 -27.07 12.65 1.39
C ARG A 239 -26.51 13.55 2.48
N THR A 240 -26.27 13.01 3.66
CA THR A 240 -25.86 13.78 4.84
C THR A 240 -24.37 14.06 4.76
N VAL A 241 -23.98 15.32 4.57
CA VAL A 241 -22.56 15.72 4.49
C VAL A 241 -21.96 15.80 5.89
N VAL A 242 -20.86 15.07 6.12
CA VAL A 242 -20.12 15.00 7.40
C VAL A 242 -18.71 15.61 7.31
N GLY A 243 -18.20 15.88 6.10
CA GLY A 243 -16.87 16.45 5.97
C GLY A 243 -16.44 16.70 4.54
N THR A 244 -15.13 16.77 4.35
CA THR A 244 -14.50 17.01 3.05
C THR A 244 -13.24 16.17 2.91
N PHE A 245 -13.09 15.55 1.76
CA PHE A 245 -11.91 14.83 1.31
C PHE A 245 -11.19 15.68 0.26
N VAL A 246 -9.85 15.67 0.25
CA VAL A 246 -9.06 16.51 -0.66
C VAL A 246 -8.22 15.66 -1.59
N VAL A 247 -8.28 15.96 -2.89
CA VAL A 247 -7.51 15.32 -3.95
C VAL A 247 -6.64 16.34 -4.65
N GLY A 248 -5.40 15.96 -4.96
CA GLY A 248 -4.41 16.81 -5.62
C GLY A 248 -3.18 17.08 -4.76
N SER A 249 -2.19 17.75 -5.34
CA SER A 249 -0.98 18.18 -4.64
C SER A 249 -0.97 19.70 -4.56
N ALA A 250 -0.87 20.26 -3.35
CA ALA A 250 -0.53 21.66 -3.21
C ALA A 250 0.80 21.93 -3.94
N PRO A 251 0.98 23.09 -4.60
CA PRO A 251 2.27 23.46 -5.15
C PRO A 251 3.32 23.38 -4.04
N GLY A 252 4.37 22.58 -4.25
CA GLY A 252 5.55 22.66 -3.39
C GLY A 252 6.13 24.07 -3.45
N PRO A 253 6.71 24.60 -2.35
CA PRO A 253 7.39 25.90 -2.35
C PRO A 253 8.58 25.94 -3.31
#